data_AF-A0A9D7LBG4-F1
#
_entry.id   AF-A0A9D7LBG4-F1
#
_cell.length_a   1.000
_cell.length_b   1.000
_cell.length_c   1.000
_cell.angle_alpha   90.00
_cell.angle_beta   90.00
_cell.angle_gamma   90.00
#
_symmetry.space_group_name_H-M   'P 1'
#
loop_
_entity.id
_entity.type
_entity.pdbx_description
1 polymer ?
#
loop_
_entity_poly.entity_id
_entity_poly.type
_entity_poly.pdbx_seq_one_letter_code
_entity_poly.pdbx_strand_id
1 'polypeptide(L)'
;MACLWFLSAGTLPTVRAATIVWANVGTTFSTGSNWVGSVAPANSIVTDIGSFQAVSVTANPNLTASRSINGLEFTSGTAGWTFTGSGGTRILTLGTGGIVSNASTTQTFNNAGLGIALGAATTFTSNSTGALSFGSSLASFVNGGFLLTLSGTSTNANNLIAEAISGTGGLTKTGSGTWTLSGANTYSGTTNIGTTGGADGGTLVLGANHVLPGTTVSIFGGTLDINTRTDTIGALNLGGGAAGTTANITGTTGTLTLGGNLTYNATNNADGATISGNLNLGGAGRTFTVNDSSAAATDLTISGNVSAANRNLIVTGAGNTLISGNIATGTGGLTKQGTGTLTLSGTNTYTGVTTFAAGTVSVSTIGNGGVAGNLGHAANPANRLVFSGGTLQYTGATASTNRSFTLTGGSSGTINVTNAAQSSGASTTTHLSGAPHPQRPQSPHRRHQCRYGRGRLRRHAGLWCEQRVGDRYSQCLRRHPGHQHPHRHHRRAQSGRRRHRRPTSPAPPAPSRSAAISPITPPTTPMAPRSPATSTSAVPTGLSRSTTARPPPPISPSAAT
;
A
#
# COMPACT_ATOMS: atom_id res chain seq x y z
N MET A 1 61.25 -0.27 38.30
CA MET A 1 60.70 -0.35 36.92
C MET A 1 59.62 -1.42 36.92
N ALA A 2 58.40 -1.22 36.41
CA ALA A 2 57.76 -0.01 35.91
C ALA A 2 56.27 -0.04 36.31
N CYS A 3 55.66 1.11 36.62
CA CYS A 3 54.25 1.19 36.99
C CYS A 3 53.40 1.34 35.72
N LEU A 4 52.58 0.35 35.41
CA LEU A 4 51.80 0.31 34.18
C LEU A 4 50.46 1.05 34.38
N TRP A 5 50.40 2.31 33.95
CA TRP A 5 49.16 3.09 33.97
C TRP A 5 48.18 2.59 32.91
N PHE A 6 47.01 2.10 33.35
CA PHE A 6 45.87 1.92 32.47
C PHE A 6 45.30 3.29 32.09
N LEU A 7 45.60 3.75 30.87
CA LEU A 7 44.92 4.89 30.29
C LEU A 7 43.49 4.47 29.91
N SER A 8 42.53 4.84 30.74
CA SER A 8 41.11 4.76 30.37
C SER A 8 40.88 5.62 29.14
N ALA A 9 40.40 5.02 28.06
CA ALA A 9 39.96 5.75 26.87
C ALA A 9 38.65 6.48 27.21
N GLY A 10 38.78 7.65 27.84
CA GLY A 10 37.65 8.53 28.14
C GLY A 10 36.89 8.86 26.86
N THR A 11 35.58 8.61 26.86
CA THR A 11 34.70 9.11 25.81
C THR A 11 34.84 10.63 25.75
N LEU A 12 35.40 11.14 24.65
CA LEU A 12 35.48 12.58 24.39
C LEU A 12 34.07 13.17 24.58
N PRO A 13 33.92 14.29 25.32
CA PRO A 13 32.62 14.90 25.47
C PRO A 13 32.11 15.28 24.09
N THR A 14 30.95 14.74 23.70
CA THR A 14 30.20 15.24 22.54
C THR A 14 29.87 16.69 22.82
N VAL A 15 30.65 17.60 22.21
CA VAL A 15 30.39 19.04 22.23
C VAL A 15 28.98 19.22 21.70
N ARG A 16 28.06 19.67 22.57
CA ARG A 16 26.69 20.01 22.17
C ARG A 16 26.78 21.03 21.05
N ALA A 17 25.99 20.84 20.01
CA ALA A 17 25.99 21.78 18.89
C ALA A 17 25.67 23.19 19.40
N ALA A 18 26.47 24.18 19.00
CA ALA A 18 26.29 25.56 19.44
C ALA A 18 25.17 26.22 18.63
N THR A 19 24.24 26.88 19.32
CA THR A 19 23.20 27.68 18.67
C THR A 19 23.73 29.09 18.47
N ILE A 20 23.91 29.50 17.21
CA ILE A 20 24.43 30.82 16.84
C ILE A 20 23.29 31.63 16.22
N VAL A 21 23.04 32.84 16.74
CA VAL A 21 21.87 33.64 16.37
C VAL A 21 22.20 34.58 15.20
N TRP A 22 21.34 34.60 14.18
CA TRP A 22 21.45 35.55 13.06
C TRP A 22 21.20 36.98 13.56
N ALA A 23 22.17 37.87 13.38
CA ALA A 23 22.13 39.24 13.92
C ALA A 23 21.28 40.20 13.07
N ASN A 24 20.79 39.79 11.89
CA ASN A 24 19.89 40.58 11.02
C ASN A 24 20.51 41.89 10.45
N VAL A 25 21.84 42.05 10.54
CA VAL A 25 22.56 43.28 10.13
C VAL A 25 23.14 43.24 8.71
N GLY A 26 23.20 42.07 8.07
CA GLY A 26 23.75 41.90 6.73
C GLY A 26 23.38 40.54 6.15
N THR A 27 23.46 40.36 4.83
CA THR A 27 22.80 39.23 4.13
C THR A 27 23.68 37.99 3.95
N THR A 28 25.01 38.14 3.88
CA THR A 28 25.89 37.00 3.53
C THR A 28 25.98 36.00 4.68
N PHE A 29 25.49 34.77 4.46
CA PHE A 29 25.35 33.73 5.49
C PHE A 29 26.68 33.35 6.16
N SER A 30 27.79 33.40 5.43
CA SER A 30 29.11 33.02 5.92
C SER A 30 29.90 34.13 6.63
N THR A 31 29.40 35.36 6.66
CA THR A 31 30.13 36.50 7.22
C THR A 31 29.87 36.59 8.73
N GLY A 32 30.94 36.49 9.53
CA GLY A 32 30.85 36.42 10.99
C GLY A 32 30.05 37.57 11.63
N SER A 33 30.24 38.82 11.17
CA SER A 33 29.51 39.99 11.68
C SER A 33 27.99 39.95 11.48
N ASN A 34 27.47 39.07 10.62
CA ASN A 34 26.03 38.88 10.43
C ASN A 34 25.42 37.92 11.48
N TRP A 35 26.24 37.43 12.42
CA TRP A 35 25.85 36.57 13.53
C TRP A 35 26.24 37.20 14.87
N VAL A 36 25.45 36.91 15.90
CA VAL A 36 25.72 37.36 17.28
C VAL A 36 27.03 36.73 17.76
N GLY A 37 27.91 37.55 18.34
CA GLY A 37 29.28 37.16 18.68
C GLY A 37 30.30 37.30 17.55
N SER A 38 29.90 37.80 16.37
CA SER A 38 30.76 37.98 15.19
C SER A 38 31.37 36.69 14.61
N VAL A 39 30.81 35.53 14.93
CA VAL A 39 31.24 34.21 14.45
C VAL A 39 30.08 33.54 13.72
N ALA A 40 30.30 33.16 12.46
CA ALA A 40 29.32 32.40 11.69
C ALA A 40 29.39 30.90 12.04
N PRO A 41 28.29 30.13 11.90
CA PRO A 41 28.29 28.67 11.96
C PRO A 41 29.44 28.07 11.17
N ALA A 42 30.18 27.14 11.79
CA ALA A 42 31.27 26.47 11.13
C ALA A 42 30.73 25.63 9.96
N ASN A 43 31.58 25.41 8.96
CA ASN A 43 31.21 24.65 7.77
C ASN A 43 31.23 23.13 8.06
N SER A 44 30.31 22.66 8.90
CA SER A 44 30.28 21.31 9.47
C SER A 44 28.86 20.86 9.79
N ILE A 45 28.52 19.63 9.40
CA ILE A 45 27.19 19.03 9.64
C ILE A 45 26.95 18.58 11.10
N VAL A 46 27.86 18.84 12.04
CA VAL A 46 27.70 18.40 13.45
C VAL A 46 27.84 19.50 14.50
N THR A 47 28.49 20.63 14.20
CA THR A 47 28.89 21.59 15.25
C THR A 47 27.86 22.66 15.57
N ASP A 48 27.15 23.23 14.59
CA ASP A 48 26.44 24.49 14.81
C ASP A 48 25.02 24.51 14.20
N ILE A 49 24.10 25.14 14.92
CA ILE A 49 22.73 25.42 14.50
C ILE A 49 22.57 26.92 14.30
N GLY A 50 22.11 27.33 13.12
CA GLY A 50 21.78 28.73 12.84
C GLY A 50 20.36 29.07 13.34
N SER A 51 20.24 29.95 14.34
CA SER A 51 18.96 30.32 14.96
C SER A 51 18.49 31.71 14.54
N PHE A 52 17.20 31.82 14.22
CA PHE A 52 16.56 33.00 13.66
C PHE A 52 15.43 33.44 14.60
N GLN A 53 15.60 34.64 15.16
CA GLN A 53 14.82 35.09 16.33
C GLN A 53 14.19 36.48 16.19
N ALA A 54 14.67 37.32 15.28
CA ALA A 54 14.16 38.69 15.14
C ALA A 54 12.69 38.72 14.70
N VAL A 55 11.93 39.68 15.23
CA VAL A 55 10.49 39.88 14.94
C VAL A 55 10.23 40.71 13.67
N SER A 56 11.29 41.21 13.03
CA SER A 56 11.28 41.86 11.73
C SER A 56 12.51 41.43 10.92
N VAL A 57 12.41 41.42 9.59
CA VAL A 57 13.54 41.10 8.69
C VAL A 57 14.10 42.40 8.11
N THR A 58 15.38 42.66 8.35
CA THR A 58 16.15 43.72 7.67
C THR A 58 17.21 43.14 6.74
N ALA A 59 17.72 41.95 7.02
CA ALA A 59 18.70 41.28 6.15
C ALA A 59 18.43 39.78 6.03
N ASN A 60 17.80 39.38 4.92
CA ASN A 60 17.57 37.98 4.57
C ASN A 60 18.89 37.21 4.33
N PRO A 61 19.01 35.95 4.77
CA PRO A 61 20.19 35.13 4.54
C PRO A 61 20.38 34.75 3.06
N ASN A 62 21.61 34.96 2.58
CA ASN A 62 22.07 34.64 1.23
C ASN A 62 23.36 33.80 1.29
N LEU A 63 23.33 32.61 0.71
CA LEU A 63 24.51 31.79 0.47
C LEU A 63 25.27 32.32 -0.76
N THR A 64 26.46 32.89 -0.54
CA THR A 64 27.41 33.24 -1.60
C THR A 64 28.38 32.10 -1.94
N ALA A 65 28.45 31.08 -1.06
CA ALA A 65 29.15 29.82 -1.23
C ALA A 65 28.29 28.68 -0.65
N SER A 66 28.46 27.44 -1.14
CA SER A 66 27.83 26.28 -0.52
C SER A 66 28.32 26.10 0.93
N ARG A 67 27.44 25.67 1.82
CA ARG A 67 27.70 25.57 3.27
C ARG A 67 27.09 24.31 3.86
N SER A 68 27.80 23.71 4.80
CA SER A 68 27.32 22.63 5.66
C SER A 68 27.10 23.15 7.08
N ILE A 69 25.96 22.86 7.70
CA ILE A 69 25.65 23.18 9.10
C ILE A 69 24.88 22.01 9.74
N ASN A 70 24.83 21.92 11.07
CA ASN A 70 24.06 20.86 11.72
C ASN A 70 22.55 21.05 11.52
N GLY A 71 22.06 22.29 11.62
CA GLY A 71 20.67 22.61 11.33
C GLY A 71 20.31 24.08 11.39
N LEU A 72 19.02 24.37 11.24
CA LEU A 72 18.41 25.69 11.40
C LEU A 72 17.28 25.66 12.44
N GLU A 73 17.11 26.77 13.16
CA GLU A 73 16.00 26.99 14.08
C GLU A 73 15.32 28.33 13.81
N PHE A 74 14.00 28.33 13.78
CA PHE A 74 13.16 29.53 13.77
C PHE A 74 12.32 29.57 15.04
N THR A 75 12.60 30.51 15.94
CA THR A 75 11.95 30.54 17.25
C THR A 75 10.51 31.04 17.17
N SER A 76 9.72 30.80 18.23
CA SER A 76 8.38 31.37 18.34
C SER A 76 8.43 32.90 18.24
N GLY A 77 7.51 33.48 17.46
CA GLY A 77 7.40 34.93 17.25
C GLY A 77 8.39 35.54 16.25
N THR A 78 9.32 34.78 15.66
CA THR A 78 10.22 35.35 14.63
C THR A 78 9.47 35.69 13.33
N ALA A 79 10.05 36.61 12.55
CA ALA A 79 9.55 37.03 11.24
C ALA A 79 9.71 35.96 10.15
N GLY A 80 9.11 36.19 8.99
CA GLY A 80 9.19 35.28 7.84
C GLY A 80 10.50 35.46 7.08
N TRP A 81 11.47 34.59 7.33
CA TRP A 81 12.78 34.65 6.66
C TRP A 81 12.72 34.02 5.27
N THR A 82 13.46 34.60 4.33
CA THR A 82 13.63 34.07 2.97
C THR A 82 15.10 33.75 2.72
N PHE A 83 15.40 32.49 2.46
CA PHE A 83 16.75 32.04 2.13
C PHE A 83 16.99 32.13 0.62
N THR A 84 18.18 32.58 0.26
CA THR A 84 18.61 32.75 -1.13
C THR A 84 20.01 32.18 -1.35
N GLY A 85 20.36 31.92 -2.61
CA GLY A 85 21.71 31.62 -3.04
C GLY A 85 22.09 32.52 -4.22
N SER A 86 23.38 32.81 -4.38
CA SER A 86 23.88 33.74 -5.39
C SER A 86 25.19 33.30 -6.04
N GLY A 87 25.47 33.86 -7.22
CA GLY A 87 26.64 33.50 -8.02
C GLY A 87 26.58 32.08 -8.61
N GLY A 88 25.37 31.59 -8.95
CA GLY A 88 25.12 30.21 -9.39
C GLY A 88 24.49 29.36 -8.28
N THR A 89 24.45 28.04 -8.45
CA THR A 89 23.88 27.11 -7.46
C THR A 89 24.77 27.00 -6.21
N ARG A 90 24.16 27.18 -5.05
CA ARG A 90 24.77 27.15 -3.72
C ARG A 90 23.96 26.21 -2.85
N ILE A 91 24.61 25.19 -2.32
CA ILE A 91 23.94 24.12 -1.58
C ILE A 91 24.08 24.39 -0.08
N LEU A 92 22.95 24.37 0.63
CA LEU A 92 22.91 24.24 2.08
C LEU A 92 22.78 22.76 2.43
N THR A 93 23.85 22.17 2.96
CA THR A 93 23.88 20.79 3.44
C THR A 93 23.56 20.75 4.94
N LEU A 94 22.56 19.96 5.31
CA LEU A 94 22.05 19.89 6.68
C LEU A 94 22.44 18.57 7.37
N GLY A 95 22.84 18.68 8.63
CA GLY A 95 23.17 17.55 9.50
C GLY A 95 21.96 16.93 10.18
N THR A 96 22.18 16.32 11.35
CA THR A 96 21.13 15.65 12.13
C THR A 96 20.20 16.62 12.84
N GLY A 97 20.61 17.87 13.06
CA GLY A 97 19.78 18.93 13.63
C GLY A 97 18.66 19.42 12.71
N GLY A 98 18.83 19.28 11.39
CA GLY A 98 17.76 19.48 10.40
C GLY A 98 17.21 20.91 10.39
N ILE A 99 15.89 21.05 10.42
CA ILE A 99 15.22 22.36 10.49
C ILE A 99 14.08 22.27 11.51
N VAL A 100 14.02 23.21 12.46
CA VAL A 100 12.92 23.34 13.41
C VAL A 100 12.27 24.70 13.26
N SER A 101 10.99 24.74 12.90
CA SER A 101 10.19 25.97 12.84
C SER A 101 9.11 25.98 13.92
N ASN A 102 9.27 26.89 14.87
CA ASN A 102 8.26 27.28 15.86
C ASN A 102 7.61 28.63 15.50
N ALA A 103 7.94 29.19 14.34
CA ALA A 103 7.48 30.50 13.88
C ALA A 103 5.99 30.50 13.50
N SER A 104 5.26 31.57 13.83
CA SER A 104 3.90 31.83 13.33
C SER A 104 3.87 32.43 11.93
N THR A 105 5.04 32.71 11.35
CA THR A 105 5.27 33.32 10.04
C THR A 105 5.95 32.33 9.09
N THR A 106 5.69 32.45 7.79
CA THR A 106 6.22 31.52 6.78
C THR A 106 7.73 31.68 6.57
N GLN A 107 8.46 30.57 6.69
CA GLN A 107 9.89 30.46 6.42
C GLN A 107 10.07 29.89 5.01
N THR A 108 10.79 30.63 4.16
CA THR A 108 10.77 30.42 2.70
C THR A 108 12.14 30.06 2.14
N PHE A 109 12.20 28.91 1.47
CA PHE A 109 13.34 28.43 0.69
C PHE A 109 12.84 28.31 -0.76
N ASN A 110 12.97 29.36 -1.57
CA ASN A 110 12.42 29.39 -2.94
C ASN A 110 13.24 30.29 -3.86
N ASN A 111 14.44 29.84 -4.24
CA ASN A 111 15.40 30.64 -4.99
C ASN A 111 16.28 29.76 -5.90
N ALA A 112 16.42 30.14 -7.17
CA ALA A 112 17.08 29.32 -8.19
C ALA A 112 18.62 29.22 -8.02
N GLY A 113 19.20 30.02 -7.13
CA GLY A 113 20.59 29.88 -6.70
C GLY A 113 20.75 28.99 -5.45
N LEU A 114 19.68 28.54 -4.81
CA LEU A 114 19.71 27.79 -3.55
C LEU A 114 19.29 26.32 -3.75
N GLY A 115 20.18 25.40 -3.41
CA GLY A 115 19.88 23.97 -3.28
C GLY A 115 19.88 23.53 -1.81
N ILE A 116 19.08 22.52 -1.48
CA ILE A 116 19.09 21.84 -0.18
C ILE A 116 19.65 20.42 -0.36
N ALA A 117 20.57 20.02 0.51
CA ALA A 117 21.09 18.66 0.55
C ALA A 117 21.09 18.11 1.99
N LEU A 118 20.96 16.79 2.12
CA LEU A 118 21.14 16.11 3.40
C LEU A 118 22.56 15.54 3.51
N GLY A 119 23.25 15.87 4.61
CA GLY A 119 24.54 15.30 5.00
C GLY A 119 24.41 14.18 6.04
N ALA A 120 23.21 13.99 6.60
CA ALA A 120 22.85 12.91 7.51
C ALA A 120 21.35 12.62 7.43
N ALA A 121 20.87 11.54 8.06
CA ALA A 121 19.44 11.38 8.31
C ALA A 121 18.94 12.55 9.17
N THR A 122 17.87 13.21 8.74
CA THR A 122 17.46 14.50 9.31
C THR A 122 15.96 14.60 9.53
N THR A 123 15.55 15.57 10.35
CA THR A 123 14.14 15.89 10.56
C THR A 123 13.86 17.36 10.28
N PHE A 124 12.87 17.64 9.43
CA PHE A 124 12.29 18.98 9.24
C PHE A 124 10.98 19.04 10.02
N THR A 125 10.88 19.98 10.96
CA THR A 125 9.81 20.06 11.95
C THR A 125 9.09 21.39 11.83
N SER A 126 7.76 21.37 11.67
CA SER A 126 6.90 22.56 11.69
C SER A 126 5.85 22.44 12.79
N ASN A 127 5.93 23.28 13.82
CA ASN A 127 5.12 23.17 15.04
C ASN A 127 4.02 24.21 15.18
N SER A 128 4.13 25.33 14.46
CA SER A 128 3.31 26.53 14.63
C SER A 128 2.55 26.90 13.35
N THR A 129 1.81 28.01 13.35
CA THR A 129 0.98 28.41 12.21
C THR A 129 1.77 28.86 10.99
N GLY A 130 3.04 29.24 11.15
CA GLY A 130 3.94 29.61 10.06
C GLY A 130 4.37 28.40 9.25
N ALA A 131 4.21 28.48 7.94
CA ALA A 131 4.61 27.38 7.06
C ALA A 131 6.13 27.27 6.95
N LEU A 132 6.65 26.04 6.91
CA LEU A 132 8.02 25.78 6.44
C LEU A 132 7.94 25.36 4.96
N SER A 133 8.39 26.23 4.06
CA SER A 133 8.09 26.13 2.63
C SER A 133 9.35 26.04 1.76
N PHE A 134 9.46 24.95 0.99
CA PHE A 134 10.48 24.70 -0.02
C PHE A 134 9.81 24.79 -1.39
N GLY A 135 9.93 25.93 -2.05
CA GLY A 135 9.24 26.22 -3.31
C GLY A 135 9.92 25.61 -4.53
N SER A 136 9.16 25.46 -5.62
CA SER A 136 9.59 24.85 -6.89
C SER A 136 10.53 25.71 -7.74
N SER A 137 11.04 26.82 -7.21
CA SER A 137 12.15 27.58 -7.79
C SER A 137 13.46 27.32 -7.06
N LEU A 138 13.55 26.32 -6.17
CA LEU A 138 14.82 25.86 -5.63
C LEU A 138 15.68 25.23 -6.73
N ALA A 139 17.00 25.31 -6.58
CA ALA A 139 17.94 24.72 -7.54
C ALA A 139 17.98 23.18 -7.47
N SER A 140 17.71 22.60 -6.30
CA SER A 140 17.69 21.16 -6.06
C SER A 140 17.20 20.83 -4.65
N PHE A 141 16.53 19.69 -4.47
CA PHE A 141 16.39 19.03 -3.16
C PHE A 141 16.97 17.61 -3.26
N VAL A 142 18.05 17.33 -2.52
CA VAL A 142 18.79 16.04 -2.60
C VAL A 142 18.86 15.37 -1.23
N ASN A 143 18.25 14.19 -1.09
CA ASN A 143 18.30 13.42 0.16
C ASN A 143 19.62 12.65 0.36
N GLY A 144 20.46 12.55 -0.67
CA GLY A 144 21.84 12.06 -0.56
C GLY A 144 22.01 10.59 -0.14
N GLY A 145 20.93 9.80 -0.14
CA GLY A 145 20.92 8.45 0.45
C GLY A 145 20.45 8.40 1.91
N PHE A 146 20.20 9.55 2.52
CA PHE A 146 19.72 9.68 3.88
C PHE A 146 18.19 9.76 3.96
N LEU A 147 17.64 9.33 5.10
CA LEU A 147 16.22 9.49 5.39
C LEU A 147 15.89 10.96 5.68
N LEU A 148 14.95 11.52 4.92
CA LEU A 148 14.25 12.75 5.31
C LEU A 148 13.04 12.40 6.18
N THR A 149 12.96 12.98 7.38
CA THR A 149 11.76 12.92 8.22
C THR A 149 11.05 14.26 8.20
N LEU A 150 9.76 14.28 7.88
CA LEU A 150 8.88 15.45 7.98
C LEU A 150 8.05 15.31 9.24
N SER A 151 8.10 16.31 10.14
CA SER A 151 7.55 16.20 11.48
C SER A 151 6.91 17.50 11.97
N GLY A 152 6.43 17.45 13.22
CA GLY A 152 5.80 18.55 13.94
C GLY A 152 4.26 18.48 14.00
N THR A 153 3.69 19.50 14.63
CA THR A 153 2.26 19.60 14.98
C THR A 153 1.46 20.57 14.09
N SER A 154 2.12 21.30 13.19
CA SER A 154 1.48 22.30 12.35
C SER A 154 0.54 21.67 11.32
N THR A 155 -0.74 22.05 11.34
CA THR A 155 -1.75 21.62 10.35
C THR A 155 -1.79 22.50 9.10
N ASN A 156 -0.87 23.46 8.96
CA ASN A 156 -0.82 24.36 7.82
C ASN A 156 -0.45 23.58 6.54
N ALA A 157 -1.38 23.51 5.58
CA ALA A 157 -1.20 22.82 4.30
C ALA A 157 -0.02 23.37 3.46
N ASN A 158 0.45 24.59 3.75
CA ASN A 158 1.60 25.21 3.10
C ASN A 158 2.96 24.79 3.70
N ASN A 159 3.01 23.88 4.69
CA ASN A 159 4.22 23.11 5.01
C ASN A 159 4.56 22.22 3.81
N LEU A 160 5.31 22.78 2.87
CA LEU A 160 5.28 22.38 1.46
C LEU A 160 6.69 22.06 0.98
N ILE A 161 6.84 20.94 0.29
CA ILE A 161 7.98 20.65 -0.58
C ILE A 161 7.46 20.56 -2.01
N ALA A 162 7.56 21.68 -2.73
CA ALA A 162 7.21 21.80 -4.14
C ALA A 162 8.38 21.52 -5.08
N GLU A 163 9.62 21.56 -4.57
CA GLU A 163 10.80 21.07 -5.29
C GLU A 163 10.84 19.53 -5.31
N ALA A 164 11.42 18.93 -6.36
CA ALA A 164 11.53 17.48 -6.46
C ALA A 164 12.66 16.95 -5.55
N ILE A 165 12.29 16.08 -4.59
CA ILE A 165 13.26 15.36 -3.77
C ILE A 165 13.86 14.22 -4.60
N SER A 166 15.19 14.17 -4.67
CA SER A 166 15.99 13.19 -5.41
C SER A 166 17.00 12.48 -4.51
N GLY A 167 17.54 11.35 -4.96
CA GLY A 167 18.59 10.58 -4.26
C GLY A 167 18.13 9.21 -3.74
N THR A 168 19.03 8.42 -3.17
CA THR A 168 18.73 7.02 -2.82
C THR A 168 17.99 6.82 -1.48
N GLY A 169 17.81 7.89 -0.71
CA GLY A 169 17.17 7.84 0.61
C GLY A 169 15.66 7.72 0.54
N GLY A 170 15.02 7.50 1.70
CA GLY A 170 13.57 7.46 1.85
C GLY A 170 12.97 8.77 2.36
N LEU A 171 11.65 8.75 2.55
CA LEU A 171 10.88 9.81 3.20
C LEU A 171 10.01 9.21 4.30
N THR A 172 10.00 9.79 5.49
CA THR A 172 9.06 9.43 6.57
C THR A 172 8.29 10.67 7.02
N LYS A 173 6.97 10.56 7.16
CA LYS A 173 6.10 11.58 7.78
C LYS A 173 5.72 11.13 9.20
N THR A 174 5.98 11.97 10.19
CA THR A 174 5.68 11.76 11.62
C THR A 174 5.00 12.99 12.23
N GLY A 175 4.48 12.85 13.45
CA GLY A 175 3.83 13.95 14.19
C GLY A 175 2.45 14.30 13.64
N SER A 176 1.57 14.83 14.48
CA SER A 176 0.16 15.07 14.12
C SER A 176 -0.08 16.12 13.03
N GLY A 177 0.94 16.90 12.64
CA GLY A 177 0.83 17.95 11.64
C GLY A 177 0.62 17.44 10.21
N THR A 178 0.45 18.40 9.29
CA THR A 178 0.26 18.19 7.86
C THR A 178 1.51 18.65 7.11
N TRP A 179 1.93 17.86 6.11
CA TRP A 179 2.95 18.24 5.12
C TRP A 179 2.46 17.92 3.71
N THR A 180 2.76 18.79 2.76
CA THR A 180 2.36 18.66 1.35
C THR A 180 3.58 18.44 0.46
N LEU A 181 3.52 17.46 -0.44
CA LEU A 181 4.50 17.26 -1.51
C LEU A 181 3.87 17.65 -2.85
N SER A 182 4.56 18.46 -3.66
CA SER A 182 4.08 18.84 -5.01
C SER A 182 5.13 18.65 -6.11
N GLY A 183 6.41 18.47 -5.76
CA GLY A 183 7.43 18.10 -6.74
C GLY A 183 7.25 16.66 -7.22
N ALA A 184 7.59 16.40 -8.48
CA ALA A 184 7.65 15.04 -9.03
C ALA A 184 8.90 14.33 -8.49
N ASN A 185 8.77 13.66 -7.35
CA ASN A 185 9.92 13.12 -6.63
C ASN A 185 10.54 11.93 -7.35
N THR A 186 11.84 11.73 -7.15
CA THR A 186 12.64 10.66 -7.79
C THR A 186 13.48 9.87 -6.78
N TYR A 187 13.19 9.99 -5.48
CA TYR A 187 13.94 9.25 -4.46
C TYR A 187 13.63 7.75 -4.48
N SER A 188 14.63 6.90 -4.27
CA SER A 188 14.45 5.43 -4.41
C SER A 188 14.10 4.69 -3.11
N GLY A 189 14.17 5.36 -1.95
CA GLY A 189 13.74 4.76 -0.68
C GLY A 189 12.20 4.72 -0.53
N THR A 190 11.73 4.08 0.54
CA THR A 190 10.28 3.99 0.81
C THR A 190 9.70 5.35 1.22
N THR A 191 8.40 5.52 0.97
CA THR A 191 7.61 6.61 1.56
C THR A 191 6.82 6.06 2.73
N ASN A 192 7.11 6.54 3.94
CA ASN A 192 6.49 6.06 5.17
C ASN A 192 5.61 7.15 5.80
N ILE A 193 4.49 6.76 6.41
CA ILE A 193 3.67 7.62 7.27
C ILE A 193 3.51 6.89 8.61
N GLY A 194 3.94 7.54 9.69
CA GLY A 194 4.21 6.89 10.97
C GLY A 194 5.45 6.00 10.92
N THR A 195 5.62 5.19 11.96
CA THR A 195 6.72 4.21 12.08
C THR A 195 6.20 2.91 12.70
N THR A 196 6.90 1.79 12.50
CA THR A 196 6.55 0.50 13.14
C THR A 196 6.45 0.65 14.66
N GLY A 197 5.29 0.33 15.23
CA GLY A 197 4.98 0.49 16.66
C GLY A 197 4.92 1.93 17.16
N GLY A 198 5.01 2.92 16.26
CA GLY A 198 4.94 4.35 16.59
C GLY A 198 3.51 4.89 16.60
N ALA A 199 3.36 6.10 17.14
CA ALA A 199 2.10 6.84 17.10
C ALA A 199 1.70 7.24 15.67
N ASP A 200 0.50 7.81 15.54
CA ASP A 200 -0.03 8.34 14.28
C ASP A 200 0.95 9.31 13.60
N GLY A 201 1.17 9.10 12.30
CA GLY A 201 2.10 9.87 11.49
C GLY A 201 1.61 11.25 11.06
N GLY A 202 0.36 11.62 11.34
CA GLY A 202 -0.31 12.81 10.79
C GLY A 202 -0.62 12.66 9.31
N THR A 203 -0.70 13.79 8.59
CA THR A 203 -1.15 13.80 7.19
C THR A 203 -0.02 14.15 6.21
N LEU A 204 0.18 13.31 5.19
CA LEU A 204 0.96 13.61 4.00
C LEU A 204 0.00 13.88 2.83
N VAL A 205 0.06 15.08 2.24
CA VAL A 205 -0.84 15.51 1.16
C VAL A 205 -0.11 15.51 -0.19
N LEU A 206 -0.77 15.03 -1.24
CA LEU A 206 -0.31 15.18 -2.62
C LEU A 206 -0.88 16.46 -3.24
N GLY A 207 -0.02 17.45 -3.47
CA GLY A 207 -0.37 18.74 -4.06
C GLY A 207 -0.41 18.75 -5.60
N ALA A 208 0.16 17.73 -6.25
CA ALA A 208 0.18 17.55 -7.70
C ALA A 208 -0.06 16.06 -8.08
N ASN A 209 -0.08 15.75 -9.38
CA ASN A 209 -0.06 14.36 -9.87
C ASN A 209 1.39 13.89 -10.06
N HIS A 210 1.63 12.58 -9.98
CA HIS A 210 2.96 11.97 -10.14
C HIS A 210 3.99 12.50 -9.12
N VAL A 211 3.54 12.72 -7.89
CA VAL A 211 4.36 13.22 -6.78
C VAL A 211 5.20 12.10 -6.16
N LEU A 212 4.70 10.86 -6.13
CA LEU A 212 5.39 9.73 -5.50
C LEU A 212 6.28 8.98 -6.51
N PRO A 213 7.51 8.57 -6.12
CA PRO A 213 8.53 8.07 -7.05
C PRO A 213 8.34 6.62 -7.52
N GLY A 214 7.13 6.05 -7.43
CA GLY A 214 6.90 4.63 -7.76
C GLY A 214 7.47 3.63 -6.74
N THR A 215 7.98 4.09 -5.59
CA THR A 215 8.52 3.22 -4.53
C THR A 215 7.42 2.70 -3.59
N THR A 216 7.76 1.75 -2.71
CA THR A 216 6.82 1.21 -1.71
C THR A 216 6.34 2.31 -0.76
N VAL A 217 5.03 2.40 -0.58
CA VAL A 217 4.38 3.25 0.43
C VAL A 217 4.00 2.38 1.65
N SER A 218 4.35 2.83 2.85
CA SER A 218 3.97 2.17 4.11
C SER A 218 3.30 3.16 5.06
N ILE A 219 2.02 2.94 5.36
CA ILE A 219 1.24 3.76 6.30
C ILE A 219 1.06 2.94 7.57
N PHE A 220 1.90 3.19 8.58
CA PHE A 220 1.83 2.49 9.87
C PHE A 220 0.65 2.96 10.71
N GLY A 221 0.40 4.28 10.66
CA GLY A 221 -0.73 4.99 11.24
C GLY A 221 -0.70 6.44 10.75
N GLY A 222 -1.85 7.07 10.56
CA GLY A 222 -2.00 8.39 9.95
C GLY A 222 -2.52 8.32 8.51
N THR A 223 -2.42 9.43 7.78
CA THR A 223 -3.17 9.64 6.52
C THR A 223 -2.28 10.02 5.33
N LEU A 224 -2.41 9.28 4.23
CA LEU A 224 -2.02 9.75 2.89
C LEU A 224 -3.24 10.40 2.22
N ASP A 225 -3.25 11.71 2.09
CA ASP A 225 -4.29 12.41 1.32
C ASP A 225 -3.86 12.57 -0.14
N ILE A 226 -4.40 11.70 -1.00
CA ILE A 226 -4.24 11.80 -2.46
C ILE A 226 -5.20 12.82 -3.08
N ASN A 227 -6.15 13.39 -2.33
CA ASN A 227 -7.03 14.47 -2.78
C ASN A 227 -7.75 14.11 -4.12
N THR A 228 -7.53 14.89 -5.18
CA THR A 228 -8.01 14.66 -6.55
C THR A 228 -6.91 14.09 -7.47
N ARG A 229 -5.77 13.71 -6.91
CA ARG A 229 -4.53 13.44 -7.65
C ARG A 229 -4.40 11.99 -8.08
N THR A 230 -3.65 11.77 -9.15
CA THR A 230 -3.29 10.43 -9.64
C THR A 230 -1.80 10.22 -9.49
N ASP A 231 -1.44 9.09 -8.88
CA ASP A 231 -0.07 8.70 -8.59
C ASP A 231 0.15 7.21 -8.79
N THR A 232 1.41 6.81 -9.02
CA THR A 232 1.80 5.40 -9.13
C THR A 232 2.83 5.08 -8.06
N ILE A 233 2.64 3.98 -7.35
CA ILE A 233 3.51 3.54 -6.24
C ILE A 233 3.98 2.11 -6.46
N GLY A 234 4.87 1.62 -5.60
CA GLY A 234 5.30 0.23 -5.54
C GLY A 234 4.25 -0.65 -4.85
N ALA A 235 4.68 -1.41 -3.85
CA ALA A 235 3.75 -2.07 -2.93
C ALA A 235 3.09 -1.06 -1.99
N LEU A 236 1.92 -1.42 -1.46
CA LEU A 236 1.21 -0.66 -0.44
C LEU A 236 1.11 -1.47 0.85
N ASN A 237 1.76 -0.98 1.91
CA ASN A 237 1.66 -1.56 3.25
C ASN A 237 0.83 -0.65 4.15
N LEU A 238 -0.04 -1.24 4.95
CA LEU A 238 -0.96 -0.55 5.86
C LEU A 238 -0.88 -1.20 7.25
N GLY A 239 -1.03 -0.42 8.31
CA GLY A 239 -0.95 -0.89 9.69
C GLY A 239 0.47 -1.20 10.17
N GLY A 240 0.58 -1.72 11.39
CA GLY A 240 1.85 -1.96 12.08
C GLY A 240 2.33 -0.80 12.96
N GLY A 241 1.61 0.32 13.02
CA GLY A 241 1.75 1.37 14.04
C GLY A 241 1.31 0.89 15.43
N ALA A 242 1.29 1.76 16.43
CA ALA A 242 0.82 1.42 17.77
C ALA A 242 -0.68 1.03 17.80
N ALA A 243 -1.10 0.32 18.84
CA ALA A 243 -2.53 0.09 19.09
C ALA A 243 -3.28 1.43 19.21
N GLY A 244 -4.51 1.52 18.69
CA GLY A 244 -5.25 2.79 18.58
C GLY A 244 -4.88 3.64 17.36
N THR A 245 -3.99 3.19 16.47
CA THR A 245 -3.69 3.87 15.20
C THR A 245 -4.44 3.25 14.03
N THR A 246 -4.81 4.06 13.04
CA THR A 246 -5.46 3.62 11.80
C THR A 246 -4.62 4.07 10.60
N ALA A 247 -4.49 3.22 9.58
CA ALA A 247 -3.81 3.55 8.34
C ALA A 247 -4.80 4.03 7.27
N ASN A 248 -4.77 5.32 6.91
CA ASN A 248 -5.78 5.95 6.06
C ASN A 248 -5.23 6.41 4.71
N ILE A 249 -6.02 6.22 3.65
CA ILE A 249 -5.81 6.86 2.34
C ILE A 249 -7.09 7.61 1.97
N THR A 250 -7.01 8.94 1.90
CA THR A 250 -8.15 9.79 1.54
C THR A 250 -8.03 10.31 0.11
N GLY A 251 -9.16 10.36 -0.60
CA GLY A 251 -9.25 10.98 -1.91
C GLY A 251 -10.71 11.10 -2.34
N THR A 252 -11.05 12.13 -3.11
CA THR A 252 -12.42 12.36 -3.61
C THR A 252 -12.59 11.76 -5.01
N THR A 253 -11.72 12.15 -5.93
CA THR A 253 -11.58 11.56 -7.28
C THR A 253 -10.18 11.02 -7.55
N GLY A 254 -9.24 11.25 -6.62
CA GLY A 254 -7.86 10.78 -6.75
C GLY A 254 -7.77 9.26 -6.92
N THR A 255 -6.72 8.81 -7.61
CA THR A 255 -6.49 7.40 -7.93
C THR A 255 -5.04 7.01 -7.63
N LEU A 256 -4.86 6.04 -6.72
CA LEU A 256 -3.57 5.45 -6.42
C LEU A 256 -3.39 4.18 -7.26
N THR A 257 -2.48 4.23 -8.23
CA THR A 257 -2.12 3.08 -9.08
C THR A 257 -1.04 2.27 -8.39
N LEU A 258 -1.33 1.01 -8.10
CA LEU A 258 -0.39 0.12 -7.44
C LEU A 258 0.64 -0.43 -8.44
N GLY A 259 1.88 -0.62 -8.00
CA GLY A 259 2.95 -1.35 -8.70
C GLY A 259 3.23 -2.74 -8.11
N GLY A 260 2.94 -2.93 -6.82
CA GLY A 260 3.01 -4.20 -6.09
C GLY A 260 1.68 -4.59 -5.41
N ASN A 261 1.75 -5.58 -4.52
CA ASN A 261 0.60 -6.04 -3.74
C ASN A 261 0.22 -5.05 -2.62
N LEU A 262 -0.98 -5.23 -2.06
CA LEU A 262 -1.43 -4.56 -0.83
C LEU A 262 -1.26 -5.54 0.34
N THR A 263 -0.70 -5.07 1.45
CA THR A 263 -0.68 -5.83 2.71
C THR A 263 -1.18 -4.96 3.86
N TYR A 264 -2.22 -5.41 4.56
CA TYR A 264 -2.55 -4.90 5.89
C TYR A 264 -1.86 -5.77 6.96
N ASN A 265 -1.12 -5.12 7.85
CA ASN A 265 -0.31 -5.73 8.89
C ASN A 265 -0.91 -5.42 10.28
N ALA A 266 -1.51 -6.44 10.89
CA ALA A 266 -2.06 -6.38 12.25
C ALA A 266 -1.00 -6.43 13.38
N THR A 267 0.30 -6.41 13.07
CA THR A 267 1.36 -6.29 14.10
C THR A 267 1.08 -5.07 15.00
N ASN A 268 1.31 -5.21 16.31
CA ASN A 268 1.01 -4.19 17.33
C ASN A 268 -0.48 -3.82 17.50
N ASN A 269 -1.40 -4.55 16.86
CA ASN A 269 -2.85 -4.46 17.07
C ASN A 269 -3.46 -3.08 16.77
N ALA A 270 -3.10 -2.52 15.61
CA ALA A 270 -3.71 -1.30 15.04
C ALA A 270 -5.21 -1.49 14.72
N ASP A 271 -5.96 -0.40 14.65
CA ASP A 271 -7.44 -0.38 14.59
C ASP A 271 -8.00 -0.69 13.19
N GLY A 272 -7.14 -1.02 12.22
CA GLY A 272 -7.49 -1.28 10.83
C GLY A 272 -6.90 -0.26 9.85
N ALA A 273 -7.40 -0.32 8.62
CA ALA A 273 -7.05 0.59 7.54
C ALA A 273 -8.27 1.00 6.70
N THR A 274 -8.28 2.24 6.22
CA THR A 274 -9.35 2.78 5.38
C THR A 274 -8.81 3.38 4.08
N ILE A 275 -9.51 3.15 2.98
CA ILE A 275 -9.18 3.67 1.65
C ILE A 275 -10.45 4.24 1.01
N SER A 276 -10.58 5.57 1.00
CA SER A 276 -11.68 6.27 0.31
C SER A 276 -11.28 6.82 -1.06
N GLY A 277 -9.98 7.04 -1.31
CA GLY A 277 -9.47 7.29 -2.65
C GLY A 277 -9.59 6.07 -3.56
N ASN A 278 -9.65 6.25 -4.88
CA ASN A 278 -9.74 5.13 -5.82
C ASN A 278 -8.41 4.35 -5.88
N LEU A 279 -8.48 3.04 -6.10
CA LEU A 279 -7.34 2.19 -6.40
C LEU A 279 -7.36 1.76 -7.87
N ASN A 280 -6.18 1.67 -8.48
CA ASN A 280 -5.98 0.99 -9.75
C ASN A 280 -4.95 -0.14 -9.56
N LEU A 281 -5.28 -1.36 -10.01
CA LEU A 281 -4.41 -2.54 -9.86
C LEU A 281 -3.20 -2.52 -10.83
N GLY A 282 -3.10 -1.54 -11.72
CA GLY A 282 -1.97 -1.36 -12.63
C GLY A 282 -1.84 -2.49 -13.66
N GLY A 283 -0.60 -2.78 -14.10
CA GLY A 283 -0.34 -3.72 -15.20
C GLY A 283 -0.53 -5.22 -14.89
N ALA A 284 -0.69 -5.61 -13.62
CA ALA A 284 -0.69 -7.00 -13.16
C ALA A 284 -1.86 -7.30 -12.22
N GLY A 285 -2.30 -8.56 -12.12
CA GLY A 285 -3.23 -8.97 -11.06
C GLY A 285 -2.58 -8.82 -9.68
N ARG A 286 -3.38 -8.45 -8.67
CA ARG A 286 -2.86 -8.09 -7.33
C ARG A 286 -3.51 -8.91 -6.23
N THR A 287 -2.69 -9.20 -5.23
CA THR A 287 -3.11 -9.80 -3.96
C THR A 287 -3.21 -8.72 -2.90
N PHE A 288 -4.35 -8.67 -2.22
CA PHE A 288 -4.57 -7.93 -0.98
C PHE A 288 -4.50 -8.94 0.16
N THR A 289 -3.42 -8.91 0.92
CA THR A 289 -3.23 -9.78 2.10
C THR A 289 -3.64 -9.00 3.34
N VAL A 290 -4.67 -9.46 4.04
CA VAL A 290 -5.24 -8.78 5.20
C VAL A 290 -5.07 -9.67 6.44
N ASN A 291 -4.14 -9.28 7.31
CA ASN A 291 -3.94 -9.93 8.59
C ASN A 291 -5.02 -9.50 9.59
N ASP A 292 -5.31 -10.36 10.57
CA ASP A 292 -6.38 -10.18 11.56
C ASP A 292 -5.87 -9.40 12.79
N SER A 293 -6.48 -8.25 13.07
CA SER A 293 -6.23 -7.41 14.25
C SER A 293 -7.38 -7.57 15.23
N SER A 294 -7.10 -7.96 16.47
CA SER A 294 -8.15 -8.13 17.48
C SER A 294 -8.75 -6.80 17.96
N ALA A 295 -8.18 -5.65 17.56
CA ALA A 295 -8.78 -4.33 17.71
C ALA A 295 -9.85 -4.02 16.65
N ALA A 296 -9.84 -4.69 15.48
CA ALA A 296 -10.65 -4.30 14.32
C ALA A 296 -11.70 -5.37 13.97
N ALA A 297 -12.98 -5.00 13.98
CA ALA A 297 -14.04 -5.88 13.43
C ALA A 297 -13.96 -6.00 11.89
N THR A 298 -13.34 -5.02 11.23
CA THR A 298 -13.03 -5.01 9.80
C THR A 298 -11.67 -4.34 9.62
N ASP A 299 -10.65 -5.16 9.36
CA ASP A 299 -9.25 -4.76 9.23
C ASP A 299 -8.97 -3.84 8.04
N LEU A 300 -9.69 -4.01 6.93
CA LEU A 300 -9.52 -3.21 5.72
C LEU A 300 -10.88 -2.80 5.14
N THR A 301 -11.14 -1.49 5.08
CA THR A 301 -12.30 -0.91 4.41
C THR A 301 -11.89 -0.14 3.16
N ILE A 302 -12.46 -0.49 2.01
CA ILE A 302 -12.25 0.19 0.72
C ILE A 302 -13.60 0.71 0.21
N SER A 303 -13.78 2.03 0.27
CA SER A 303 -14.96 2.73 -0.27
C SER A 303 -14.69 3.41 -1.61
N GLY A 304 -13.43 3.70 -1.94
CA GLY A 304 -13.03 4.09 -3.30
C GLY A 304 -13.16 2.93 -4.29
N ASN A 305 -13.27 3.23 -5.59
CA ASN A 305 -13.39 2.20 -6.62
C ASN A 305 -12.10 1.39 -6.77
N VAL A 306 -12.21 0.11 -7.11
CA VAL A 306 -11.06 -0.76 -7.41
C VAL A 306 -11.07 -1.09 -8.89
N SER A 307 -10.24 -0.39 -9.67
CA SER A 307 -10.22 -0.41 -11.13
C SER A 307 -9.05 -1.22 -11.70
N ALA A 308 -9.24 -1.84 -12.87
CA ALA A 308 -8.12 -2.40 -13.64
C ALA A 308 -8.52 -2.71 -15.10
N ALA A 309 -7.54 -2.70 -16.02
CA ALA A 309 -7.72 -3.26 -17.36
C ALA A 309 -7.47 -4.78 -17.35
N ASN A 310 -8.54 -5.58 -17.19
CA ASN A 310 -8.51 -7.03 -17.32
C ASN A 310 -7.50 -7.72 -16.37
N ARG A 311 -7.41 -7.29 -15.10
CA ARG A 311 -6.49 -7.82 -14.08
C ARG A 311 -7.26 -8.48 -12.95
N ASN A 312 -6.78 -9.62 -12.44
CA ASN A 312 -7.43 -10.30 -11.32
C ASN A 312 -7.16 -9.59 -9.99
N LEU A 313 -8.17 -9.54 -9.13
CA LEU A 313 -8.04 -9.20 -7.72
C LEU A 313 -8.08 -10.48 -6.88
N ILE A 314 -7.10 -10.67 -6.01
CA ILE A 314 -7.09 -11.72 -5.00
C ILE A 314 -7.18 -11.06 -3.63
N VAL A 315 -8.12 -11.49 -2.79
CA VAL A 315 -8.18 -11.09 -1.37
C VAL A 315 -7.88 -12.32 -0.52
N THR A 316 -6.94 -12.20 0.41
CA THR A 316 -6.48 -13.31 1.26
C THR A 316 -6.10 -12.84 2.67
N GLY A 317 -5.76 -13.79 3.54
CA GLY A 317 -5.44 -13.56 4.94
C GLY A 317 -6.57 -13.94 5.90
N ALA A 318 -6.36 -13.66 7.18
CA ALA A 318 -7.28 -14.02 8.25
C ALA A 318 -8.25 -12.88 8.61
N GLY A 319 -7.87 -11.62 8.36
CA GLY A 319 -8.66 -10.45 8.71
C GLY A 319 -9.87 -10.22 7.81
N ASN A 320 -10.80 -9.43 8.29
CA ASN A 320 -12.04 -9.08 7.60
C ASN A 320 -11.84 -7.86 6.68
N THR A 321 -12.41 -7.93 5.48
CA THR A 321 -12.31 -6.88 4.46
C THR A 321 -13.70 -6.44 4.00
N LEU A 322 -13.97 -5.13 3.95
CA LEU A 322 -15.15 -4.56 3.33
C LEU A 322 -14.75 -3.82 2.05
N ILE A 323 -15.38 -4.17 0.92
CA ILE A 323 -15.29 -3.40 -0.31
C ILE A 323 -16.69 -2.90 -0.68
N SER A 324 -16.92 -1.59 -0.51
CA SER A 324 -18.15 -0.89 -0.87
C SER A 324 -18.03 -0.08 -2.16
N GLY A 325 -16.81 0.24 -2.61
CA GLY A 325 -16.56 0.79 -3.95
C GLY A 325 -16.78 -0.23 -5.08
N ASN A 326 -16.97 0.24 -6.31
CA ASN A 326 -17.14 -0.63 -7.48
C ASN A 326 -15.81 -1.30 -7.86
N ILE A 327 -15.79 -2.63 -7.90
CA ILE A 327 -14.72 -3.42 -8.51
C ILE A 327 -14.96 -3.47 -10.03
N ALA A 328 -14.14 -2.72 -10.76
CA ALA A 328 -14.21 -2.48 -12.20
C ALA A 328 -12.93 -2.97 -12.90
N THR A 329 -12.70 -4.30 -12.88
CA THR A 329 -11.47 -4.93 -13.38
C THR A 329 -11.58 -5.50 -14.81
N GLY A 330 -12.63 -5.14 -15.56
CA GLY A 330 -12.88 -5.62 -16.92
C GLY A 330 -13.18 -7.13 -16.96
N THR A 331 -12.43 -7.90 -17.74
CA THR A 331 -12.48 -9.38 -17.74
C THR A 331 -11.72 -10.02 -16.59
N GLY A 332 -11.10 -9.22 -15.71
CA GLY A 332 -10.42 -9.69 -14.51
C GLY A 332 -11.40 -10.35 -13.53
N GLY A 333 -10.98 -11.43 -12.89
CA GLY A 333 -11.75 -12.13 -11.87
C GLY A 333 -11.50 -11.60 -10.45
N LEU A 334 -12.35 -12.04 -9.52
CA LEU A 334 -12.17 -11.88 -8.09
C LEU A 334 -11.95 -13.26 -7.45
N THR A 335 -10.88 -13.43 -6.68
CA THR A 335 -10.61 -14.68 -5.95
C THR A 335 -10.50 -14.41 -4.46
N LYS A 336 -11.36 -15.03 -3.65
CA LYS A 336 -11.27 -14.99 -2.19
C LYS A 336 -10.57 -16.24 -1.66
N GLN A 337 -9.44 -16.02 -1.01
CA GLN A 337 -8.60 -17.00 -0.30
C GLN A 337 -8.47 -16.59 1.18
N GLY A 338 -7.74 -17.37 1.99
CA GLY A 338 -7.59 -17.11 3.43
C GLY A 338 -8.88 -17.30 4.24
N THR A 339 -8.78 -17.29 5.56
CA THR A 339 -9.88 -17.63 6.48
C THR A 339 -10.86 -16.48 6.74
N GLY A 340 -10.45 -15.22 6.54
CA GLY A 340 -11.27 -14.04 6.87
C GLY A 340 -12.53 -13.88 6.02
N THR A 341 -13.34 -12.87 6.33
CA THR A 341 -14.56 -12.54 5.56
C THR A 341 -14.30 -11.38 4.60
N LEU A 342 -14.67 -11.54 3.33
CA LEU A 342 -14.76 -10.44 2.36
C LEU A 342 -16.22 -10.04 2.18
N THR A 343 -16.61 -8.89 2.72
CA THR A 343 -17.93 -8.30 2.49
C THR A 343 -17.91 -7.44 1.25
N LEU A 344 -18.79 -7.72 0.29
CA LEU A 344 -18.99 -6.91 -0.92
C LEU A 344 -20.35 -6.23 -0.81
N SER A 345 -20.38 -4.90 -0.83
CA SER A 345 -21.61 -4.10 -0.85
C SER A 345 -21.71 -3.14 -2.04
N GLY A 346 -20.62 -2.94 -2.79
CA GLY A 346 -20.61 -2.16 -4.03
C GLY A 346 -21.31 -2.86 -5.20
N THR A 347 -21.83 -2.06 -6.14
CA THR A 347 -22.32 -2.56 -7.42
C THR A 347 -21.13 -2.84 -8.33
N ASN A 348 -20.68 -4.09 -8.36
CA ASN A 348 -19.45 -4.49 -9.06
C ASN A 348 -19.70 -4.75 -10.54
N THR A 349 -18.73 -4.37 -11.37
CA THR A 349 -18.85 -4.32 -12.84
C THR A 349 -17.87 -5.23 -13.59
N TYR A 350 -16.98 -5.93 -12.88
CA TYR A 350 -16.12 -6.97 -13.47
C TYR A 350 -16.93 -8.12 -14.10
N THR A 351 -16.40 -8.72 -15.16
CA THR A 351 -17.03 -9.79 -15.96
C THR A 351 -16.26 -11.12 -15.91
N GLY A 352 -15.12 -11.13 -15.22
CA GLY A 352 -14.35 -12.34 -14.90
C GLY A 352 -15.05 -13.26 -13.92
N VAL A 353 -14.35 -14.32 -13.52
CA VAL A 353 -14.85 -15.34 -12.59
C VAL A 353 -14.74 -14.87 -11.14
N THR A 354 -15.76 -15.14 -10.33
CA THR A 354 -15.69 -15.04 -8.87
C THR A 354 -15.38 -16.42 -8.27
N THR A 355 -14.23 -16.56 -7.63
CA THR A 355 -13.75 -17.81 -7.06
C THR A 355 -13.78 -17.77 -5.53
N PHE A 356 -14.56 -18.66 -4.92
CA PHE A 356 -14.68 -18.88 -3.48
C PHE A 356 -13.73 -20.02 -3.08
N ALA A 357 -12.46 -19.70 -2.85
CA ALA A 357 -11.43 -20.70 -2.56
C ALA A 357 -11.26 -21.00 -1.07
N ALA A 358 -11.38 -19.99 -0.20
CA ALA A 358 -11.38 -20.19 1.26
C ALA A 358 -12.07 -19.04 2.01
N GLY A 359 -12.46 -19.29 3.26
CA GLY A 359 -13.16 -18.33 4.11
C GLY A 359 -14.54 -17.97 3.56
N THR A 360 -14.99 -16.74 3.83
CA THR A 360 -16.33 -16.28 3.46
C THR A 360 -16.28 -15.10 2.51
N VAL A 361 -17.18 -15.07 1.53
CA VAL A 361 -17.61 -13.86 0.81
C VAL A 361 -19.04 -13.56 1.25
N SER A 362 -19.28 -12.39 1.82
CA SER A 362 -20.60 -11.96 2.33
C SER A 362 -21.23 -10.93 1.40
N VAL A 363 -22.49 -11.17 1.01
CA VAL A 363 -23.26 -10.28 0.11
C VAL A 363 -24.71 -10.11 0.58
N SER A 364 -25.22 -8.89 0.46
CA SER A 364 -26.64 -8.56 0.67
C SER A 364 -27.48 -8.74 -0.59
N THR A 365 -26.86 -8.76 -1.78
CA THR A 365 -27.53 -9.05 -3.05
C THR A 365 -26.72 -10.06 -3.88
N ILE A 366 -27.43 -10.91 -4.62
CA ILE A 366 -26.82 -11.80 -5.62
C ILE A 366 -27.11 -11.23 -7.02
N GLY A 367 -28.39 -11.06 -7.36
CA GLY A 367 -28.85 -10.59 -8.68
C GLY A 367 -28.80 -11.68 -9.77
N ASN A 368 -29.16 -11.32 -11.00
CA ASN A 368 -28.98 -12.18 -12.18
C ASN A 368 -27.63 -11.93 -12.85
N GLY A 369 -27.03 -12.93 -13.50
CA GLY A 369 -25.83 -12.70 -14.31
C GLY A 369 -26.18 -11.93 -15.59
N GLY A 370 -25.24 -11.13 -16.08
CA GLY A 370 -25.51 -10.04 -17.03
C GLY A 370 -26.18 -8.83 -16.39
N VAL A 371 -26.27 -8.77 -15.05
CA VAL A 371 -26.68 -7.57 -14.30
C VAL A 371 -25.63 -7.30 -13.21
N ALA A 372 -25.16 -6.06 -13.12
CA ALA A 372 -24.16 -5.64 -12.14
C ALA A 372 -24.73 -5.72 -10.71
N GLY A 373 -23.87 -6.02 -9.74
CA GLY A 373 -24.24 -6.24 -8.34
C GLY A 373 -23.05 -6.74 -7.53
N ASN A 374 -23.27 -7.20 -6.29
CA ASN A 374 -22.16 -7.52 -5.37
C ASN A 374 -21.20 -8.60 -5.96
N LEU A 375 -21.71 -9.54 -6.76
CA LEU A 375 -20.94 -10.61 -7.42
C LEU A 375 -20.54 -10.32 -8.89
N GLY A 376 -20.49 -9.04 -9.30
CA GLY A 376 -20.01 -8.62 -10.61
C GLY A 376 -21.05 -8.70 -11.73
N HIS A 377 -20.67 -8.30 -12.94
CA HIS A 377 -21.50 -8.21 -14.16
C HIS A 377 -21.28 -9.39 -15.13
N ALA A 378 -20.65 -10.48 -14.67
CA ALA A 378 -20.46 -11.69 -15.48
C ALA A 378 -21.80 -12.26 -16.00
N ALA A 379 -21.80 -12.77 -17.24
CA ALA A 379 -22.93 -13.48 -17.85
C ALA A 379 -23.23 -14.82 -17.15
N ASN A 380 -24.17 -15.63 -17.67
CA ASN A 380 -24.67 -16.84 -17.00
C ASN A 380 -24.07 -18.22 -17.37
N PRO A 381 -22.89 -18.40 -18.02
CA PRO A 381 -22.33 -19.75 -18.18
C PRO A 381 -21.89 -20.33 -16.82
N ALA A 382 -21.87 -21.66 -16.72
CA ALA A 382 -21.69 -22.40 -15.46
C ALA A 382 -20.43 -22.07 -14.64
N ASN A 383 -19.42 -21.45 -15.25
CA ASN A 383 -18.09 -21.24 -14.70
C ASN A 383 -17.83 -19.81 -14.14
N ARG A 384 -18.88 -19.01 -13.87
CA ARG A 384 -18.71 -17.62 -13.38
C ARG A 384 -18.71 -17.47 -11.87
N LEU A 385 -19.38 -18.36 -11.16
CA LEU A 385 -19.22 -18.56 -9.72
C LEU A 385 -18.55 -19.92 -9.51
N VAL A 386 -17.34 -19.95 -8.95
CA VAL A 386 -16.56 -21.19 -8.76
C VAL A 386 -16.27 -21.40 -7.29
N PHE A 387 -16.77 -22.49 -6.72
CA PHE A 387 -16.44 -22.93 -5.37
C PHE A 387 -15.27 -23.91 -5.42
N SER A 388 -14.24 -23.67 -4.61
CA SER A 388 -13.08 -24.56 -4.47
C SER A 388 -12.60 -24.68 -3.01
N GLY A 389 -13.51 -24.48 -2.04
CA GLY A 389 -13.28 -24.57 -0.60
C GLY A 389 -13.94 -23.47 0.25
N GLY A 390 -14.42 -22.39 -0.37
CA GLY A 390 -14.99 -21.22 0.32
C GLY A 390 -16.52 -21.25 0.54
N THR A 391 -16.98 -20.25 1.28
CA THR A 391 -18.40 -19.99 1.57
C THR A 391 -18.89 -18.71 0.87
N LEU A 392 -20.05 -18.77 0.22
CA LEU A 392 -20.86 -17.61 -0.13
C LEU A 392 -21.92 -17.43 0.97
N GLN A 393 -21.86 -16.32 1.69
CA GLN A 393 -22.85 -15.95 2.69
C GLN A 393 -23.80 -14.90 2.12
N TYR A 394 -25.10 -15.20 2.17
CA TYR A 394 -26.17 -14.29 1.80
C TYR A 394 -26.83 -13.73 3.06
N THR A 395 -26.82 -12.40 3.19
CA THR A 395 -27.32 -11.65 4.36
C THR A 395 -28.58 -10.83 4.07
N GLY A 396 -29.04 -10.76 2.82
CA GLY A 396 -30.27 -10.05 2.45
C GLY A 396 -31.55 -10.77 2.90
N ALA A 397 -32.71 -10.18 2.60
CA ALA A 397 -34.00 -10.74 2.98
C ALA A 397 -34.44 -11.88 2.03
N THR A 398 -34.60 -11.58 0.74
CA THR A 398 -34.98 -12.55 -0.30
C THR A 398 -34.19 -12.30 -1.57
N ALA A 399 -33.84 -13.36 -2.30
CA ALA A 399 -33.16 -13.26 -3.58
C ALA A 399 -33.57 -14.40 -4.50
N SER A 400 -33.61 -14.11 -5.80
CA SER A 400 -33.56 -15.10 -6.87
C SER A 400 -32.34 -14.82 -7.75
N THR A 401 -31.84 -15.83 -8.45
CA THR A 401 -30.71 -15.69 -9.37
C THR A 401 -30.77 -16.76 -10.46
N ASN A 402 -30.37 -16.38 -11.68
CA ASN A 402 -30.06 -17.31 -12.76
C ASN A 402 -28.54 -17.59 -12.88
N ARG A 403 -27.71 -17.08 -11.96
CA ARG A 403 -26.26 -17.37 -11.97
C ARG A 403 -26.03 -18.85 -11.68
N SER A 404 -25.46 -19.55 -12.65
CA SER A 404 -24.95 -20.89 -12.48
C SER A 404 -23.62 -20.87 -11.71
N PHE A 405 -23.35 -21.92 -10.94
CA PHE A 405 -22.09 -22.11 -10.23
C PHE A 405 -21.45 -23.47 -10.55
N THR A 406 -20.13 -23.55 -10.41
CA THR A 406 -19.34 -24.78 -10.51
C THR A 406 -18.77 -25.13 -9.14
N LEU A 407 -18.88 -26.39 -8.73
CA LEU A 407 -18.10 -26.94 -7.62
C LEU A 407 -16.86 -27.63 -8.19
N THR A 408 -15.68 -27.26 -7.70
CA THR A 408 -14.40 -27.85 -8.12
C THR A 408 -14.30 -29.27 -7.59
N GLY A 409 -13.90 -30.22 -8.45
CA GLY A 409 -13.79 -31.63 -8.08
C GLY A 409 -12.83 -31.84 -6.90
N GLY A 410 -13.29 -32.54 -5.85
CA GLY A 410 -12.53 -32.76 -4.62
C GLY A 410 -12.60 -31.62 -3.60
N SER A 411 -13.29 -30.52 -3.90
CA SER A 411 -13.54 -29.43 -2.96
C SER A 411 -14.95 -29.48 -2.36
N SER A 412 -15.12 -28.88 -1.18
CA SER A 412 -16.41 -28.43 -0.68
C SER A 412 -16.72 -26.99 -1.13
N GLY A 413 -17.99 -26.61 -1.04
CA GLY A 413 -18.44 -25.25 -1.27
C GLY A 413 -19.75 -25.02 -0.52
N THR A 414 -19.83 -23.93 0.22
CA THR A 414 -20.98 -23.65 1.10
C THR A 414 -21.74 -22.43 0.60
N ILE A 415 -23.06 -22.54 0.51
CA ILE A 415 -23.96 -21.38 0.42
C ILE A 415 -24.67 -21.29 1.77
N ASN A 416 -24.44 -20.20 2.49
CA ASN A 416 -24.99 -19.94 3.82
C ASN A 416 -26.01 -18.79 3.73
N VAL A 417 -27.23 -18.98 4.22
CA VAL A 417 -28.24 -17.93 4.35
C VAL A 417 -28.42 -17.65 5.83
N THR A 418 -27.91 -16.52 6.32
CA THR A 418 -27.88 -16.22 7.76
C THR A 418 -29.10 -15.44 8.25
N ASN A 419 -29.98 -15.00 7.36
CA ASN A 419 -31.24 -14.36 7.75
C ASN A 419 -32.29 -15.44 8.08
N ALA A 420 -32.53 -15.66 9.37
CA ALA A 420 -33.29 -16.81 9.88
C ALA A 420 -34.79 -16.81 9.51
N ALA A 421 -35.33 -15.72 8.98
CA ALA A 421 -36.78 -15.53 8.80
C ALA A 421 -37.42 -16.33 7.65
N GLN A 422 -36.66 -16.83 6.66
CA GLN A 422 -37.23 -17.42 5.43
C GLN A 422 -36.48 -18.65 4.87
N SER A 423 -36.07 -19.60 5.71
CA SER A 423 -35.53 -20.89 5.26
C SER A 423 -36.61 -21.90 4.77
N SER A 424 -37.77 -21.42 4.35
CA SER A 424 -38.92 -22.20 3.87
C SER A 424 -39.27 -21.89 2.41
N GLY A 425 -38.39 -22.26 1.47
CA GLY A 425 -38.69 -22.06 0.03
C GLY A 425 -37.57 -22.25 -0.98
N ALA A 426 -36.40 -22.79 -0.60
CA ALA A 426 -35.28 -22.98 -1.52
C ALA A 426 -35.50 -24.14 -2.52
N SER A 427 -36.41 -23.95 -3.48
CA SER A 427 -36.54 -24.84 -4.64
C SER A 427 -35.30 -24.69 -5.52
N THR A 428 -34.33 -25.55 -5.28
CA THR A 428 -33.06 -25.60 -6.02
C THR A 428 -33.18 -26.58 -7.17
N THR A 429 -33.40 -26.07 -8.39
CA THR A 429 -33.05 -26.79 -9.61
C THR A 429 -31.52 -26.84 -9.72
N THR A 430 -30.93 -27.73 -8.93
CA THR A 430 -29.49 -27.98 -8.90
C THR A 430 -29.08 -28.63 -10.21
N HIS A 431 -28.65 -27.83 -11.18
CA HIS A 431 -28.14 -28.33 -12.45
C HIS A 431 -26.71 -28.88 -12.26
N LEU A 432 -26.62 -30.01 -11.55
CA LEU A 432 -25.39 -30.77 -11.35
C LEU A 432 -25.03 -31.48 -12.66
N SER A 433 -24.55 -30.70 -13.64
CA SER A 433 -24.07 -31.19 -14.92
C SER A 433 -22.73 -31.91 -14.75
N GLY A 434 -22.80 -33.15 -14.25
CA GLY A 434 -21.71 -34.10 -14.40
C GLY A 434 -21.39 -34.26 -15.89
N ALA A 435 -20.11 -34.26 -16.25
CA ALA A 435 -19.69 -34.59 -17.61
C ALA A 435 -20.27 -35.97 -18.01
N PRO A 436 -20.76 -36.14 -19.25
CA PRO A 436 -21.32 -37.43 -19.66
C PRO A 436 -20.30 -38.55 -19.45
N HIS A 437 -20.66 -39.53 -18.62
CA HIS A 437 -19.90 -40.77 -18.51
C HIS A 437 -19.79 -41.37 -19.92
N PRO A 438 -18.59 -41.67 -20.45
CA PRO A 438 -18.44 -42.20 -21.80
C PRO A 438 -19.28 -43.48 -21.94
N GLN A 439 -20.36 -43.39 -22.71
CA GLN A 439 -21.29 -44.48 -22.96
C GLN A 439 -20.52 -45.61 -23.66
N ARG A 440 -20.49 -46.79 -23.03
CA ARG A 440 -19.94 -48.01 -23.62
C ARG A 440 -20.72 -48.29 -24.92
N PRO A 441 -20.07 -48.57 -26.07
CA PRO A 441 -20.78 -48.77 -27.33
C PRO A 441 -21.82 -49.90 -27.21
N GLN A 442 -23.10 -49.57 -27.41
CA GLN A 442 -24.14 -50.59 -27.49
C GLN A 442 -23.96 -51.37 -28.79
N SER A 443 -23.83 -52.70 -28.67
CA SER A 443 -23.72 -53.58 -29.83
C SER A 443 -25.07 -53.69 -30.55
N PRO A 444 -25.12 -53.74 -31.90
CA PRO A 444 -26.39 -53.77 -32.62
C PRO A 444 -27.16 -55.07 -32.35
N HIS A 445 -28.38 -54.96 -31.81
CA HIS A 445 -29.29 -56.10 -31.71
C HIS A 445 -29.67 -56.62 -33.10
N ARG A 446 -29.23 -57.84 -33.44
CA ARG A 446 -29.77 -58.58 -34.58
C ARG A 446 -31.26 -58.87 -34.33
N ARG A 447 -32.13 -58.33 -35.20
CA ARG A 447 -33.53 -58.77 -35.28
C ARG A 447 -33.59 -60.17 -35.87
N HIS A 448 -33.85 -61.19 -35.06
CA HIS A 448 -34.39 -62.45 -35.55
C HIS A 448 -35.92 -62.40 -35.48
N GLN A 449 -36.57 -62.47 -36.65
CA GLN A 449 -38.00 -62.80 -36.72
C GLN A 449 -38.18 -64.30 -36.46
N CYS A 450 -39.14 -64.66 -35.61
CA CYS A 450 -39.77 -65.98 -35.62
C CYS A 450 -41.26 -65.83 -35.29
N ARG A 451 -42.08 -66.73 -35.86
CA ARG A 451 -43.55 -66.59 -35.95
C ARG A 451 -44.31 -66.99 -34.68
N TYR A 452 -45.52 -66.45 -34.59
CA TYR A 452 -46.69 -66.84 -33.80
C TYR A 452 -46.71 -68.24 -33.15
N GLY A 453 -47.16 -68.26 -31.88
CA GLY A 453 -47.78 -69.41 -31.20
C GLY A 453 -48.72 -68.93 -30.08
N ARG A 454 -49.95 -69.47 -29.99
CA ARG A 454 -50.97 -69.06 -29.01
C ARG A 454 -50.71 -69.66 -27.61
N GLY A 455 -50.93 -68.91 -26.53
CA GLY A 455 -50.91 -69.40 -25.14
C GLY A 455 -51.67 -68.47 -24.18
N ARG A 456 -52.36 -69.03 -23.17
CA ARG A 456 -53.31 -68.31 -22.28
C ARG A 456 -52.70 -67.86 -20.94
N LEU A 457 -53.35 -66.85 -20.35
CA LEU A 457 -53.41 -66.41 -18.94
C LEU A 457 -52.68 -67.24 -17.84
N ARG A 458 -52.04 -66.55 -16.89
CA ARG A 458 -52.66 -66.18 -15.57
C ARG A 458 -51.80 -65.22 -14.74
N ARG A 459 -52.43 -64.50 -13.80
CA ARG A 459 -51.80 -63.70 -12.74
C ARG A 459 -51.81 -64.46 -11.41
N HIS A 460 -50.74 -64.35 -10.62
CA HIS A 460 -50.71 -64.43 -9.15
C HIS A 460 -49.61 -63.45 -8.70
N ALA A 461 -49.86 -62.43 -7.88
CA ALA A 461 -50.29 -62.42 -6.47
C ALA A 461 -49.12 -62.84 -5.55
N GLY A 462 -48.59 -61.86 -4.81
CA GLY A 462 -47.27 -61.94 -4.17
C GLY A 462 -47.21 -62.67 -2.83
N LEU A 463 -46.05 -62.58 -2.17
CA LEU A 463 -45.88 -62.42 -0.73
C LEU A 463 -44.40 -62.19 -0.36
N TRP A 464 -44.17 -61.50 0.76
CA TRP A 464 -42.87 -61.36 1.40
C TRP A 464 -42.51 -62.64 2.18
N CYS A 465 -41.21 -62.97 2.25
CA CYS A 465 -40.60 -63.65 3.39
C CYS A 465 -39.17 -63.14 3.58
N GLU A 466 -38.86 -62.58 4.76
CA GLU A 466 -37.49 -62.53 5.25
C GLU A 466 -37.02 -63.94 5.60
N GLN A 467 -35.72 -64.24 5.40
CA GLN A 467 -35.13 -65.47 5.94
C GLN A 467 -33.68 -65.22 6.38
N ARG A 468 -33.46 -65.10 7.69
CA ARG A 468 -32.13 -65.27 8.30
C ARG A 468 -31.97 -66.74 8.67
N VAL A 469 -30.88 -67.37 8.22
CA VAL A 469 -30.33 -68.60 8.81
C VAL A 469 -28.82 -68.46 8.82
N GLY A 470 -28.17 -68.91 9.89
CA GLY A 470 -26.71 -68.91 10.04
C GLY A 470 -26.15 -70.31 10.32
N ASP A 471 -24.81 -70.33 10.46
CA ASP A 471 -23.94 -71.42 10.93
C ASP A 471 -23.62 -72.63 10.01
N ARG A 472 -22.42 -72.53 9.43
CA ARG A 472 -21.27 -73.47 9.46
C ARG A 472 -21.41 -74.94 9.01
N TYR A 473 -20.59 -75.31 8.02
CA TYR A 473 -19.56 -76.38 8.00
C TYR A 473 -18.74 -76.24 6.67
N SER A 474 -17.48 -76.68 6.45
CA SER A 474 -16.31 -76.97 7.32
C SER A 474 -15.06 -77.26 6.44
N GLN A 475 -13.90 -77.51 7.08
CA GLN A 475 -12.66 -78.19 6.59
C GLN A 475 -11.46 -77.37 6.06
N CYS A 476 -10.29 -77.72 6.61
CA CYS A 476 -8.92 -77.38 6.19
C CYS A 476 -8.14 -78.70 5.99
N LEU A 477 -7.04 -78.68 5.22
CA LEU A 477 -6.06 -79.77 5.25
C LEU A 477 -4.61 -79.22 5.32
N ARG A 478 -3.78 -79.94 6.09
CA ARG A 478 -2.52 -79.50 6.72
C ARG A 478 -1.28 -79.64 5.82
N ARG A 479 -0.20 -78.92 6.14
CA ARG A 479 1.04 -79.52 6.70
C ARG A 479 1.98 -78.49 7.38
N HIS A 480 2.57 -78.93 8.50
CA HIS A 480 3.63 -78.33 9.36
C HIS A 480 4.75 -79.40 9.47
N PRO A 481 5.85 -79.30 10.28
CA PRO A 481 6.32 -78.28 11.26
C PRO A 481 7.75 -77.76 10.93
N GLY A 482 8.54 -77.03 11.73
CA GLY A 482 8.63 -76.62 13.15
C GLY A 482 9.84 -75.65 13.30
N HIS A 483 10.38 -75.27 14.47
CA HIS A 483 10.13 -75.71 15.85
C HIS A 483 10.71 -74.66 16.86
N GLN A 484 10.07 -74.53 18.03
CA GLN A 484 10.59 -74.07 19.34
C GLN A 484 10.87 -72.56 19.65
N HIS A 485 10.00 -72.06 20.56
CA HIS A 485 10.18 -71.03 21.60
C HIS A 485 11.20 -71.48 22.71
N PRO A 486 11.50 -70.76 23.84
CA PRO A 486 10.69 -69.72 24.54
C PRO A 486 11.43 -68.57 25.32
N HIS A 487 10.63 -67.75 26.04
CA HIS A 487 10.96 -67.01 27.29
C HIS A 487 11.92 -65.79 27.25
N ARG A 488 11.89 -64.83 28.21
CA ARG A 488 10.82 -64.21 29.04
C ARG A 488 11.38 -62.88 29.65
N HIS A 489 10.53 -61.85 29.76
CA HIS A 489 10.52 -60.72 30.74
C HIS A 489 11.75 -59.83 31.09
N HIS A 490 11.39 -58.54 31.28
CA HIS A 490 11.80 -57.55 32.30
C HIS A 490 12.84 -56.44 32.03
N ARG A 491 12.30 -55.21 31.96
CA ARG A 491 12.67 -53.98 32.72
C ARG A 491 14.13 -53.84 33.22
N ARG A 492 14.83 -52.79 32.78
CA ARG A 492 14.93 -51.49 33.49
C ARG A 492 15.71 -50.44 32.67
N ALA A 493 15.52 -49.17 33.02
CA ALA A 493 16.29 -48.05 32.50
C ALA A 493 17.58 -47.81 33.31
N GLN A 494 18.61 -47.20 32.71
CA GLN A 494 19.24 -45.99 33.27
C GLN A 494 20.21 -45.30 32.28
N SER A 495 20.72 -44.14 32.70
CA SER A 495 21.41 -43.12 31.90
C SER A 495 22.94 -43.29 31.84
N GLY A 496 23.59 -42.59 30.89
CA GLY A 496 25.04 -42.48 30.81
C GLY A 496 25.51 -41.19 30.10
N ARG A 497 26.15 -40.27 30.84
CA ARG A 497 26.82 -39.06 30.31
C ARG A 497 28.32 -39.32 30.12
N ARG A 498 28.92 -38.75 29.06
CA ARG A 498 30.29 -38.13 28.94
C ARG A 498 30.66 -38.02 27.45
N ARG A 499 31.49 -37.12 26.94
CA ARG A 499 31.88 -35.70 27.18
C ARG A 499 33.01 -35.44 26.15
N HIS A 500 32.95 -34.32 25.42
CA HIS A 500 34.07 -33.64 24.71
C HIS A 500 34.90 -34.34 23.61
N ARG A 501 34.90 -33.75 22.41
CA ARG A 501 36.05 -33.00 21.82
C ARG A 501 35.63 -32.14 20.61
N ARG A 502 36.28 -30.97 20.45
CA ARG A 502 36.39 -30.09 19.25
C ARG A 502 37.91 -29.92 18.99
N PRO A 503 38.43 -29.41 17.85
CA PRO A 503 37.91 -28.38 16.93
C PRO A 503 37.45 -29.02 15.58
N THR A 504 37.40 -28.42 14.38
CA THR A 504 37.86 -27.12 13.80
C THR A 504 36.94 -26.69 12.63
N SER A 505 37.20 -25.55 11.98
CA SER A 505 36.53 -25.09 10.74
C SER A 505 37.51 -25.02 9.56
N PRO A 506 37.01 -25.07 8.31
CA PRO A 506 37.60 -24.37 7.17
C PRO A 506 36.64 -23.33 6.53
N ALA A 507 37.21 -22.45 5.70
CA ALA A 507 36.62 -21.24 5.12
C ALA A 507 35.86 -21.47 3.78
N PRO A 508 35.06 -20.50 3.28
CA PRO A 508 34.29 -20.65 2.03
C PRO A 508 35.12 -20.33 0.76
N PRO A 509 34.70 -20.82 -0.43
CA PRO A 509 35.40 -20.60 -1.70
C PRO A 509 35.11 -19.24 -2.37
N ALA A 510 36.07 -18.79 -3.17
CA ALA A 510 36.05 -17.55 -3.96
C ALA A 510 35.28 -17.71 -5.31
N PRO A 511 34.84 -16.61 -5.97
CA PRO A 511 33.96 -16.67 -7.13
C PRO A 511 34.69 -16.95 -8.46
N SER A 512 33.97 -17.56 -9.40
CA SER A 512 34.43 -17.84 -10.76
C SER A 512 34.43 -16.61 -11.66
N ARG A 513 35.37 -16.57 -12.62
CA ARG A 513 35.47 -15.57 -13.69
C ARG A 513 35.10 -16.17 -15.06
N SER A 514 34.88 -15.25 -16.00
CA SER A 514 34.97 -15.41 -17.47
C SER A 514 33.76 -15.97 -18.22
N ALA A 515 33.07 -15.05 -18.92
CA ALA A 515 33.00 -15.09 -20.38
C ALA A 515 33.07 -13.66 -20.91
N ALA A 516 33.81 -13.43 -21.98
CA ALA A 516 33.96 -12.14 -22.65
C ALA A 516 33.58 -12.27 -24.13
N ILE A 517 33.12 -11.17 -24.75
CA ILE A 517 33.22 -10.87 -26.19
C ILE A 517 33.00 -9.34 -26.34
N SER A 518 33.67 -8.74 -27.33
CA SER A 518 33.67 -7.30 -27.67
C SER A 518 33.61 -7.17 -29.22
N PRO A 519 33.89 -6.01 -29.83
CA PRO A 519 33.22 -4.70 -29.76
C PRO A 519 32.78 -4.18 -31.15
N ILE A 520 31.85 -3.20 -31.24
CA ILE A 520 31.65 -2.35 -32.43
C ILE A 520 31.29 -0.92 -32.01
N THR A 521 31.83 0.10 -32.69
CA THR A 521 31.54 1.54 -32.52
C THR A 521 31.05 2.17 -33.87
N PRO A 522 30.76 3.49 -33.94
CA PRO A 522 29.46 4.06 -34.32
C PRO A 522 29.31 4.40 -35.82
N PRO A 523 28.19 5.03 -36.27
CA PRO A 523 28.33 6.45 -36.67
C PRO A 523 27.09 7.39 -36.55
N THR A 524 27.38 8.69 -36.45
CA THR A 524 26.69 9.88 -37.03
C THR A 524 25.19 10.19 -36.82
N THR A 525 24.94 11.33 -36.16
CA THR A 525 23.94 12.37 -36.57
C THR A 525 24.59 13.34 -37.60
N PRO A 526 23.91 14.35 -38.21
CA PRO A 526 22.54 14.85 -38.01
C PRO A 526 21.70 15.07 -39.30
N MET A 527 20.39 15.35 -39.15
CA MET A 527 19.61 16.04 -40.19
C MET A 527 18.46 16.85 -39.57
N ALA A 528 18.29 18.09 -40.03
CA ALA A 528 17.22 19.01 -39.60
C ALA A 528 16.12 19.11 -40.68
N PRO A 529 14.86 19.42 -40.32
CA PRO A 529 13.87 19.98 -41.25
C PRO A 529 13.71 21.50 -41.08
N ARG A 530 13.37 22.16 -42.19
CA ARG A 530 13.20 23.60 -42.34
C ARG A 530 11.80 24.10 -41.91
N SER A 531 11.71 25.38 -41.58
CA SER A 531 10.44 26.14 -41.61
C SER A 531 10.00 26.47 -43.05
N PRO A 532 8.69 26.54 -43.28
CA PRO A 532 8.05 27.61 -44.09
C PRO A 532 7.00 28.34 -43.23
N ALA A 533 7.02 29.67 -43.11
CA ALA A 533 6.63 30.68 -44.11
C ALA A 533 5.10 30.86 -44.27
N THR A 534 4.60 31.92 -43.62
CA THR A 534 3.54 32.85 -44.08
C THR A 534 2.30 32.34 -44.82
N SER A 535 1.11 32.62 -44.25
CA SER A 535 -0.08 32.98 -45.02
C SER A 535 -0.83 34.14 -44.34
N THR A 536 -1.32 35.08 -45.14
CA THR A 536 -2.01 36.32 -44.73
C THR A 536 -3.50 36.27 -45.10
N SER A 537 -4.27 37.25 -44.58
CA SER A 537 -5.69 37.52 -44.87
C SER A 537 -6.69 36.59 -44.12
N ALA A 538 -7.88 37.05 -43.66
CA ALA A 538 -8.56 38.34 -43.89
C ALA A 538 -9.36 38.83 -42.66
N VAL A 539 -9.70 40.12 -42.64
CA VAL A 539 -10.63 40.77 -41.70
C VAL A 539 -12.07 40.62 -42.21
N PRO A 540 -13.08 40.52 -41.33
CA PRO A 540 -14.16 41.51 -41.37
C PRO A 540 -14.48 42.16 -40.00
N THR A 541 -14.95 43.40 -40.07
CA THR A 541 -15.33 44.28 -38.96
C THR A 541 -16.73 44.01 -38.39
N GLY A 542 -16.94 44.26 -37.09
CA GLY A 542 -18.30 44.35 -36.50
C GLY A 542 -18.28 44.88 -35.05
N LEU A 543 -18.98 45.99 -34.79
CA LEU A 543 -19.03 46.65 -33.47
C LEU A 543 -20.01 45.97 -32.50
N SER A 544 -19.73 46.00 -31.18
CA SER A 544 -20.66 46.65 -30.21
C SER A 544 -20.10 46.76 -28.77
N ARG A 545 -20.65 47.75 -28.06
CA ARG A 545 -20.46 48.23 -26.67
C ARG A 545 -20.17 47.13 -25.63
N SER A 546 -19.21 47.27 -24.71
CA SER A 546 -19.11 48.24 -23.59
C SER A 546 -20.24 48.15 -22.54
N THR A 547 -19.96 47.48 -21.41
CA THR A 547 -20.25 47.96 -20.03
C THR A 547 -19.36 47.25 -19.01
N THR A 548 -18.64 48.02 -18.18
CA THR A 548 -17.89 47.53 -17.01
C THR A 548 -18.72 47.68 -15.74
N ALA A 549 -18.93 46.61 -14.97
CA ALA A 549 -19.59 46.68 -13.67
C ALA A 549 -18.57 46.89 -12.53
N ARG A 550 -18.82 47.88 -11.67
CA ARG A 550 -18.05 48.20 -10.45
C ARG A 550 -19.00 48.12 -9.25
N PRO A 551 -18.59 47.56 -8.09
CA PRO A 551 -19.51 47.29 -6.97
C PRO A 551 -19.88 48.55 -6.16
N PRO A 552 -21.05 48.58 -5.51
CA PRO A 552 -21.51 49.71 -4.68
C PRO A 552 -20.94 49.69 -3.23
N PRO A 553 -20.89 50.86 -2.55
CA PRO A 553 -20.37 51.04 -1.19
C PRO A 553 -21.42 50.80 -0.07
N PRO A 554 -21.02 50.72 1.21
CA PRO A 554 -21.92 50.34 2.32
C PRO A 554 -22.81 51.47 2.83
N ILE A 555 -23.92 51.09 3.47
CA ILE A 555 -24.88 52.01 4.11
C ILE A 555 -25.02 51.66 5.61
N SER A 556 -24.97 52.69 6.45
CA SER A 556 -25.49 52.72 7.82
C SER A 556 -25.86 54.19 8.09
N PRO A 557 -27.01 54.48 8.73
CA PRO A 557 -26.92 54.83 10.16
C PRO A 557 -28.20 54.58 11.02
N SER A 558 -28.01 54.76 12.34
CA SER A 558 -28.95 55.32 13.33
C SER A 558 -30.19 54.53 13.83
N ALA A 559 -30.01 53.92 15.01
CA ALA A 559 -30.65 54.21 16.31
C ALA A 559 -32.18 54.48 16.49
N ALA A 560 -32.63 54.18 17.73
CA ALA A 560 -33.99 54.23 18.32
C ALA A 560 -34.93 53.10 17.84
N THR A 561 -35.59 52.34 18.73
CA THR A 561 -36.09 52.66 20.09
C THR A 561 -35.83 51.51 21.06
#